data_AF-A0A183C5T8-F1
#
_entry.id   AF-A0A183C5T8-F1
#
_cell.length_a   1.000
_cell.length_b   1.000
_cell.length_c   1.000
_cell.angle_alpha   90.00
_cell.angle_beta   90.00
_cell.angle_gamma   90.00
#
_symmetry.space_group_name_H-M   'P 1'
#
loop_
_entity.id
_entity.type
_entity.pdbx_description
1 polymer ?
#
loop_
_entity_poly.entity_id
_entity_poly.type
_entity_poly.pdbx_seq_one_letter_code
_entity_poly.pdbx_strand_id
1 'polypeptide(L)'
;MCIINSLFKSCENQPLVPDRQLFPNNTEPVEADIYKGGIFLGCQFGMFALYVWGIGIMAAGQSSTMTGTYAGQFVMQGFLQIKWPRWRRVLVTRSIAIVPTLLLALRTQGVQNLTGMNDLLNCVQMVQLPFALIPIITFTANRRIMFDFGSAMVGQVSAEKKESGAAQ
;
A
#
# COMPACT_ATOMS: atom_id res chain seq x y z
N MET A 1 2.89 -2.84 25.73
CA MET A 1 2.65 -3.98 26.65
C MET A 1 1.25 -3.99 27.28
N CYS A 2 0.74 -2.87 27.81
CA CYS A 2 -0.60 -2.81 28.45
C CYS A 2 -1.80 -2.99 27.47
N ILE A 3 -1.64 -2.57 26.21
CA ILE A 3 -2.72 -2.57 25.19
C ILE A 3 -3.16 -3.99 24.79
N ILE A 4 -2.23 -4.95 24.74
CA ILE A 4 -2.51 -6.33 24.30
C ILE A 4 -3.40 -7.05 25.33
N ASN A 5 -3.13 -6.85 26.63
CA ASN A 5 -3.91 -7.48 27.70
C ASN A 5 -5.32 -6.87 27.81
N SER A 6 -5.46 -5.55 27.64
CA SER A 6 -6.78 -4.90 27.58
C SER A 6 -7.59 -5.28 26.33
N LEU A 7 -6.90 -5.54 25.22
CA LEU A 7 -7.49 -6.03 23.98
C LEU A 7 -8.06 -7.43 24.12
N PHE A 8 -7.25 -8.34 24.66
CA PHE A 8 -7.65 -9.72 24.91
C PHE A 8 -8.91 -9.75 25.78
N LYS A 9 -8.93 -8.95 26.85
CA LYS A 9 -10.07 -8.85 27.78
C LYS A 9 -11.33 -8.23 27.18
N SER A 10 -11.21 -7.33 26.20
CA SER A 10 -12.37 -6.77 25.47
C SER A 10 -12.91 -7.74 24.42
N CYS A 11 -12.03 -8.44 23.70
CA CYS A 11 -12.42 -9.41 22.67
C CYS A 11 -12.97 -10.74 23.25
N GLU A 12 -12.60 -11.12 24.48
CA GLU A 12 -13.05 -12.37 25.12
C GLU A 12 -14.56 -12.41 25.42
N ASN A 13 -15.21 -11.26 25.57
CA ASN A 13 -16.63 -11.16 25.88
C ASN A 13 -17.55 -11.15 24.64
N GLN A 14 -17.00 -11.20 23.42
CA GLN A 14 -17.77 -11.19 22.17
C GLN A 14 -17.57 -12.48 21.36
N PRO A 15 -18.66 -13.13 20.90
CA PRO A 15 -18.62 -14.40 20.17
C PRO A 15 -18.08 -14.28 18.73
N LEU A 16 -17.49 -13.14 18.35
CA LEU A 16 -17.05 -12.84 16.98
C LEU A 16 -15.64 -13.33 16.65
N VAL A 17 -14.92 -13.93 17.60
CA VAL A 17 -13.54 -14.39 17.41
C VAL A 17 -13.52 -15.92 17.29
N PRO A 18 -13.51 -16.49 16.08
CA PRO A 18 -13.48 -17.94 15.87
C PRO A 18 -12.11 -18.57 16.23
N ASP A 19 -11.06 -17.76 16.41
CA ASP A 19 -9.70 -18.27 16.62
C ASP A 19 -8.99 -17.61 17.81
N ARG A 20 -8.91 -18.32 18.94
CA ARG A 20 -8.16 -17.90 20.16
C ARG A 20 -6.64 -17.78 19.92
N GLN A 21 -6.13 -18.28 18.79
CA GLN A 21 -4.71 -18.25 18.46
C GLN A 21 -4.26 -16.95 17.78
N LEU A 22 -5.18 -16.04 17.40
CA LEU A 22 -4.85 -14.83 16.66
C LEU A 22 -4.15 -13.74 17.52
N PHE A 23 -4.42 -13.74 18.82
CA PHE A 23 -3.82 -12.83 19.81
C PHE A 23 -3.21 -13.64 20.96
N PRO A 24 -2.01 -14.22 20.78
CA PRO A 24 -1.32 -14.88 21.86
C PRO A 24 -0.99 -13.88 22.99
N ASN A 25 -1.13 -14.32 24.23
CA ASN A 25 -0.72 -13.55 25.42
C ASN A 25 0.81 -13.64 25.61
N ASN A 26 1.57 -13.24 24.58
CA ASN A 26 3.03 -13.20 24.59
C ASN A 26 3.55 -11.76 24.34
N THR A 27 4.83 -11.54 24.65
CA THR A 27 5.51 -10.24 24.49
C THR A 27 5.96 -9.98 23.04
N GLU A 28 5.62 -10.88 22.11
CA GLU A 28 6.05 -10.77 20.73
C GLU A 28 5.22 -9.71 19.98
N PRO A 29 5.86 -8.86 19.17
CA PRO A 29 5.14 -7.86 18.40
C PRO A 29 4.19 -8.56 17.43
N VAL A 30 2.90 -8.24 17.56
CA VAL A 30 1.87 -8.77 16.67
C VAL A 30 2.11 -8.20 15.27
N GLU A 31 2.38 -9.07 14.29
CA GLU A 31 2.42 -8.68 12.88
C GLU A 31 1.12 -7.97 12.51
N ALA A 32 1.26 -6.73 12.01
CA ALA A 32 0.15 -5.87 11.61
C ALA A 32 -0.43 -6.36 10.28
N ASP A 33 -1.38 -7.29 10.38
CA ASP A 33 -2.15 -7.76 9.23
C ASP A 33 -3.48 -7.01 9.13
N ILE A 34 -3.94 -6.78 7.91
CA ILE A 34 -5.24 -6.20 7.60
C ILE A 34 -6.31 -6.96 8.38
N TYR A 35 -6.32 -8.29 8.35
CA TYR A 35 -7.31 -9.10 9.07
C TYR A 35 -7.37 -8.81 10.58
N LYS A 36 -6.21 -8.72 11.25
CA LYS A 36 -6.12 -8.44 12.69
C LYS A 36 -6.60 -7.02 13.03
N GLY A 37 -6.32 -6.05 12.16
CA GLY A 37 -6.81 -4.68 12.30
C GLY A 37 -8.35 -4.61 12.31
N GLY A 38 -9.01 -5.36 11.44
CA GLY A 38 -10.48 -5.41 11.39
C GLY A 38 -11.12 -5.97 12.65
N ILE A 39 -10.58 -7.09 13.15
CA ILE A 39 -11.06 -7.71 14.39
C ILE A 39 -10.83 -6.79 15.59
N PHE A 40 -9.69 -6.07 15.64
CA PHE A 40 -9.41 -5.06 16.65
C PHE A 40 -10.50 -3.96 16.67
N LEU A 41 -10.83 -3.38 15.50
CA LEU A 41 -11.89 -2.37 15.42
C LEU A 41 -13.26 -2.95 15.80
N GLY A 42 -13.55 -4.19 15.39
CA GLY A 42 -14.78 -4.89 15.72
C GLY A 42 -14.99 -5.12 17.23
N CYS A 43 -13.93 -5.51 17.95
CA CYS A 43 -14.01 -5.69 19.41
C CYS A 43 -14.17 -4.36 20.15
N GLN A 44 -13.49 -3.29 19.71
CA GLN A 44 -13.48 -2.01 20.43
C GLN A 44 -14.73 -1.15 20.15
N PHE A 45 -15.24 -1.18 18.92
CA PHE A 45 -16.31 -0.30 18.44
C PHE A 45 -17.57 -1.04 17.98
N GLY A 46 -17.56 -2.38 17.96
CA GLY A 46 -18.69 -3.22 17.59
C GLY A 46 -18.75 -3.57 16.09
N MET A 47 -19.79 -4.32 15.70
CA MET A 47 -19.94 -4.86 14.33
C MET A 47 -20.01 -3.79 13.24
N PHE A 48 -20.57 -2.61 13.54
CA PHE A 48 -20.69 -1.53 12.56
C PHE A 48 -19.31 -1.02 12.09
N ALA A 49 -18.34 -0.92 13.01
CA ALA A 49 -16.99 -0.49 12.68
C ALA A 49 -16.27 -1.49 11.77
N LEU A 50 -16.52 -2.80 11.96
CA LEU A 50 -15.98 -3.85 11.10
C LEU A 50 -16.52 -3.74 9.66
N TYR A 51 -17.81 -3.47 9.49
CA TYR A 51 -18.41 -3.24 8.16
C TYR A 51 -17.85 -2.00 7.48
N VAL A 52 -17.77 -0.87 8.19
CA VAL A 52 -17.21 0.38 7.63
C VAL A 52 -15.74 0.20 7.25
N TRP A 53 -14.96 -0.49 8.08
CA TRP A 53 -13.57 -0.79 7.81
C TRP A 53 -13.39 -1.66 6.55
N GLY A 54 -14.19 -2.72 6.41
CA GLY A 54 -14.20 -3.56 5.21
C GLY A 54 -14.57 -2.79 3.93
N ILE A 55 -15.61 -1.96 3.99
CA ILE A 55 -16.00 -1.08 2.87
C ILE A 55 -14.88 -0.09 2.54
N GLY A 56 -14.19 0.45 3.55
CA GLY A 56 -13.05 1.35 3.37
C GLY A 56 -11.90 0.71 2.60
N ILE A 57 -11.53 -0.54 2.94
CA ILE A 57 -10.50 -1.29 2.20
C ILE A 57 -10.93 -1.54 0.76
N MET A 58 -12.20 -1.91 0.56
CA MET A 58 -12.74 -2.12 -0.80
C MET A 58 -12.69 -0.82 -1.62
N ALA A 59 -13.06 0.31 -1.02
CA ALA A 59 -13.03 1.62 -1.66
C ALA A 59 -11.59 2.08 -1.96
N ALA A 60 -10.64 1.85 -1.05
CA ALA A 60 -9.23 2.15 -1.25
C ALA A 60 -8.66 1.38 -2.46
N GLY A 61 -9.04 0.10 -2.64
CA GLY A 61 -8.65 -0.69 -3.80
C GLY A 61 -9.18 -0.15 -5.14
N GLN A 62 -10.41 0.38 -5.16
CA GLN A 62 -10.98 1.00 -6.36
C GLN A 62 -10.26 2.31 -6.72
N SER A 63 -9.99 3.15 -5.72
CA SER A 63 -9.27 4.42 -5.91
C SER A 63 -7.86 4.21 -6.48
N SER A 64 -7.09 3.27 -5.93
CA SER A 64 -5.75 2.92 -6.43
C SER A 64 -5.77 2.43 -7.88
N THR A 65 -6.76 1.60 -8.24
CA THR A 65 -6.93 1.11 -9.62
C THR A 65 -7.17 2.27 -10.57
N MET A 66 -8.03 3.22 -10.21
CA MET A 66 -8.35 4.38 -11.04
C MET A 66 -7.09 5.22 -11.30
N THR A 67 -6.35 5.58 -10.25
CA THR A 67 -5.11 6.37 -10.34
C THR A 67 -4.04 5.65 -11.17
N GLY A 68 -3.88 4.33 -10.99
CA GLY A 68 -2.95 3.52 -11.78
C GLY A 68 -3.26 3.52 -13.28
N THR A 69 -4.55 3.53 -13.66
CA THR A 69 -4.92 3.61 -15.10
C THR A 69 -4.58 4.95 -15.73
N TYR A 70 -4.79 6.04 -15.00
CA TYR A 70 -4.48 7.38 -15.49
C TYR A 70 -2.97 7.60 -15.56
N ALA A 71 -2.23 7.30 -14.49
CA ALA A 71 -0.78 7.40 -14.47
C ALA A 71 -0.15 6.58 -15.61
N GLY A 72 -0.64 5.36 -15.80
CA GLY A 72 -0.23 4.55 -16.91
C GLY A 72 -0.50 5.20 -18.27
N GLN A 73 -1.68 5.82 -18.47
CA GLN A 73 -2.03 6.45 -19.76
C GLN A 73 -1.01 7.51 -20.16
N PHE A 74 -0.59 8.36 -19.21
CA PHE A 74 0.46 9.35 -19.45
C PHE A 74 1.80 8.72 -19.81
N VAL A 75 2.23 7.68 -19.09
CA VAL A 75 3.50 7.00 -19.39
C VAL A 75 3.49 6.33 -20.77
N MET A 76 2.40 5.64 -21.12
CA MET A 76 2.31 4.88 -22.38
C MET A 76 2.23 5.80 -23.60
N GLN A 77 1.53 6.92 -23.50
CA GLN A 77 1.44 7.91 -24.59
C GLN A 77 2.69 8.78 -24.67
N GLY A 78 3.29 9.12 -23.52
CA GLY A 78 4.52 9.92 -23.46
C GLY A 78 5.75 9.17 -23.96
N PHE A 79 6.01 7.98 -23.44
CA PHE A 79 7.26 7.24 -23.71
C PHE A 79 7.14 6.22 -24.84
N LEU A 80 6.03 5.46 -24.89
CA LEU A 80 5.88 4.34 -25.85
C LEU A 80 5.09 4.71 -27.12
N GLN A 81 4.47 5.90 -27.19
CA GLN A 81 3.64 6.38 -28.33
C GLN A 81 2.59 5.36 -28.83
N ILE A 82 2.20 4.40 -27.98
CA ILE A 82 1.32 3.28 -28.33
C ILE A 82 -0.10 3.56 -27.80
N LYS A 83 -1.09 3.64 -28.72
CA LYS A 83 -2.50 3.89 -28.38
C LYS A 83 -3.25 2.57 -28.19
N TRP A 84 -3.38 2.14 -26.93
CA TRP A 84 -4.18 0.96 -26.57
C TRP A 84 -5.54 1.33 -25.98
N PRO A 85 -6.59 0.53 -26.22
CA PRO A 85 -7.89 0.72 -25.59
C PRO A 85 -7.80 0.49 -24.07
N ARG A 86 -8.49 1.35 -23.31
CA ARG A 86 -8.43 1.40 -21.84
C ARG A 86 -8.74 0.06 -21.17
N TRP A 87 -9.72 -0.68 -21.68
CA TRP A 87 -10.14 -1.96 -21.11
C TRP A 87 -9.08 -3.06 -21.22
N ARG A 88 -8.42 -3.21 -22.38
CA ARG A 88 -7.35 -4.19 -22.55
C ARG A 88 -6.17 -3.89 -21.63
N ARG A 89 -5.82 -2.61 -21.50
CA ARG A 89 -4.75 -2.19 -20.60
C ARG A 89 -5.04 -2.57 -19.15
N VAL A 90 -6.23 -2.26 -18.65
CA VAL A 90 -6.65 -2.59 -17.28
C VAL A 90 -6.58 -4.10 -17.05
N LEU A 91 -7.12 -4.89 -17.98
CA LEU A 91 -7.08 -6.34 -17.87
C LEU A 91 -5.65 -6.86 -17.82
N VAL A 92 -4.76 -6.42 -18.71
CA VAL A 92 -3.37 -6.87 -18.71
C VAL A 92 -2.67 -6.53 -17.40
N THR A 93 -2.77 -5.28 -16.92
CA THR A 93 -2.11 -4.88 -15.66
C THR A 93 -2.68 -5.60 -14.45
N ARG A 94 -4.00 -5.85 -14.42
CA ARG A 94 -4.62 -6.59 -13.32
C ARG A 94 -4.29 -8.08 -13.38
N SER A 95 -4.26 -8.68 -14.56
CA SER A 95 -3.85 -10.09 -14.72
C SER A 95 -2.40 -10.29 -14.29
N ILE A 96 -1.48 -9.41 -14.70
CA ILE A 96 -0.08 -9.49 -14.28
C ILE A 96 0.07 -9.31 -12.77
N ALA A 97 -0.74 -8.47 -12.13
CA ALA A 97 -0.73 -8.31 -10.68
C ALA A 97 -1.36 -9.50 -9.93
N ILE A 98 -2.44 -10.08 -10.46
CA ILE A 98 -3.17 -11.19 -9.80
C ILE A 98 -2.41 -12.50 -9.92
N VAL A 99 -1.77 -12.79 -11.05
CA VAL A 99 -1.03 -14.05 -11.29
C VAL A 99 -0.03 -14.40 -10.17
N PRO A 100 0.90 -13.52 -9.75
CA PRO A 100 1.85 -13.85 -8.69
C PRO A 100 1.17 -14.02 -7.34
N THR A 101 0.13 -13.22 -7.03
CA THR A 101 -0.64 -13.39 -5.79
C THR A 101 -1.41 -14.71 -5.74
N LEU A 102 -1.99 -15.12 -6.86
CA LEU A 102 -2.75 -16.37 -6.97
C LEU A 102 -1.81 -17.58 -6.91
N LEU A 103 -0.66 -17.52 -7.58
CA LEU A 103 0.35 -18.57 -7.53
C LEU A 103 0.86 -18.75 -6.10
N LEU A 104 1.13 -17.66 -5.39
CA LEU A 104 1.57 -17.70 -4.00
C LEU A 104 0.50 -18.27 -3.07
N ALA A 105 -0.76 -17.84 -3.22
CA ALA A 105 -1.87 -18.36 -2.41
C ALA A 105 -2.08 -19.87 -2.61
N LEU A 106 -1.88 -20.39 -3.82
CA LEU A 106 -2.01 -21.81 -4.13
C LEU A 106 -0.79 -22.62 -3.71
N ARG A 107 0.42 -22.05 -3.84
CA ARG A 107 1.69 -22.75 -3.53
C ARG A 107 2.02 -22.77 -2.05
N THR A 108 1.52 -21.80 -1.28
CA THR A 108 1.90 -21.61 0.12
C THR A 108 0.65 -21.63 0.99
N GLN A 109 0.36 -22.80 1.57
CA GLN A 109 -0.53 -22.89 2.74
C GLN A 109 0.14 -22.36 4.04
N GLY A 110 1.19 -21.54 3.92
CA GLY A 110 2.03 -21.14 5.05
C GLY A 110 2.70 -19.77 4.83
N VAL A 111 2.66 -18.96 5.88
CA VAL A 111 2.97 -17.52 5.94
C VAL A 111 4.43 -17.18 5.57
N GLN A 112 5.32 -18.18 5.50
CA GLN A 112 6.77 -17.97 5.40
C GLN A 112 7.27 -17.43 4.05
N ASN A 113 6.51 -17.56 2.95
CA ASN A 113 6.91 -17.00 1.64
C ASN A 113 6.24 -15.65 1.30
N LEU A 114 5.38 -15.12 2.18
CA LEU A 114 4.76 -13.80 2.01
C LEU A 114 5.76 -12.68 2.32
N THR A 115 6.65 -12.90 3.29
CA THR A 115 7.67 -11.93 3.72
C THR A 115 8.65 -11.62 2.58
N GLY A 116 9.15 -12.64 1.87
CA GLY A 116 10.11 -12.44 0.78
C GLY A 116 9.54 -11.66 -0.43
N MET A 117 8.25 -11.84 -0.76
CA MET A 117 7.61 -11.03 -1.81
C MET A 117 7.36 -9.59 -1.35
N ASN A 118 6.99 -9.39 -0.09
CA ASN A 118 6.82 -8.04 0.46
C ASN A 118 8.15 -7.28 0.47
N ASP A 119 9.22 -7.92 0.93
CA ASP A 119 10.57 -7.34 0.93
C ASP A 119 11.06 -7.02 -0.49
N LEU A 120 10.78 -7.90 -1.45
CA LEU A 120 11.13 -7.67 -2.85
C LEU A 120 10.33 -6.50 -3.44
N LEU A 121 9.04 -6.38 -3.13
CA LEU A 121 8.21 -5.24 -3.55
C LEU A 121 8.71 -3.92 -2.93
N ASN A 122 9.04 -3.92 -1.63
CA ASN A 122 9.61 -2.76 -0.96
C ASN A 122 10.96 -2.36 -1.57
N CYS A 123 11.84 -3.33 -1.83
CA CYS A 123 13.13 -3.11 -2.48
C CYS A 123 12.96 -2.47 -3.87
N VAL A 124 12.07 -3.00 -4.69
CA VAL A 124 11.77 -2.43 -6.02
C VAL A 124 11.21 -1.02 -5.90
N GLN A 125 10.35 -0.75 -4.92
CA GLN A 125 9.79 0.58 -4.69
C GLN A 125 10.87 1.61 -4.36
N MET A 126 11.85 1.26 -3.52
CA MET A 126 12.97 2.14 -3.17
C MET A 126 13.81 2.53 -4.40
N VAL A 127 13.99 1.61 -5.36
CA VAL A 127 14.70 1.90 -6.62
C VAL A 127 13.85 2.74 -7.58
N GLN A 128 12.52 2.60 -7.53
CA GLN A 128 11.60 3.30 -8.44
C GLN A 128 11.39 4.78 -8.07
N LEU A 129 11.42 5.13 -6.78
CA LEU A 129 11.28 6.52 -6.30
C LEU A 129 12.29 7.50 -6.95
N PRO A 130 13.61 7.27 -6.90
CA PRO A 130 14.58 8.22 -7.45
C PRO A 130 14.44 8.38 -8.96
N PHE A 131 14.07 7.30 -9.68
CA PHE A 131 13.85 7.36 -11.12
C PHE A 131 12.64 8.22 -11.50
N ALA A 132 11.60 8.25 -10.67
CA ALA A 132 10.46 9.15 -10.85
C ALA A 132 10.79 10.59 -10.44
N LEU A 133 11.62 10.77 -9.41
CA LEU A 133 11.94 12.08 -8.82
C LEU A 133 12.88 12.91 -9.71
N ILE A 134 13.93 12.31 -10.28
CA ILE A 134 14.95 13.02 -11.08
C ILE A 134 14.35 13.82 -12.25
N PRO A 135 13.46 13.25 -13.10
CA PRO A 135 12.81 14.00 -14.18
C PRO A 135 11.92 15.11 -13.64
N ILE A 136 11.17 14.85 -12.57
CA ILE A 136 10.25 15.84 -11.98
C ILE A 136 11.03 17.05 -11.49
N ILE A 137 12.11 16.86 -10.71
CA ILE A 137 12.94 17.97 -10.22
C ILE A 137 13.59 18.72 -11.39
N THR A 138 14.08 18.01 -12.41
CA THR A 138 14.70 18.64 -13.58
C THR A 138 13.69 19.51 -14.34
N PHE A 139 12.44 19.06 -14.48
CA PHE A 139 11.37 19.83 -15.12
C PHE A 139 10.89 21.00 -14.25
N THR A 140 10.78 20.83 -12.93
CA THR A 140 10.31 21.91 -12.03
C THR A 140 11.39 22.93 -11.66
N ALA A 141 12.68 22.59 -11.83
CA ALA A 141 13.80 23.52 -11.68
C ALA A 141 14.05 24.35 -12.95
N ASN A 142 13.51 23.93 -14.11
CA ASN A 142 13.71 24.65 -15.35
C ASN A 142 12.82 25.89 -15.43
N ARG A 143 13.43 27.05 -15.16
CA ARG A 143 12.79 28.37 -15.20
C ARG A 143 12.16 28.72 -16.57
N ARG A 144 12.55 28.05 -17.67
CA ARG A 144 11.92 28.24 -18.99
C ARG A 144 10.57 27.55 -19.15
N ILE A 145 10.29 26.49 -18.40
CA ILE A 145 9.05 25.69 -18.53
C ILE A 145 8.04 26.10 -17.45
N MET A 146 8.51 26.46 -16.25
CA MET A 146 7.67 26.73 -15.08
C MET A 146 7.49 28.23 -14.76
N PHE A 147 8.11 29.14 -15.53
CA PHE A 147 8.02 30.61 -15.42
C PHE A 147 8.15 31.08 -13.94
N ASP A 148 7.18 31.82 -13.38
CA ASP A 148 7.18 32.35 -12.00
C ASP A 148 6.76 31.33 -10.92
N PHE A 149 6.37 30.11 -11.29
CA PHE A 149 6.02 29.02 -10.36
C PHE A 149 7.16 28.03 -10.14
N GLY A 150 8.36 28.32 -10.64
CA GLY A 150 9.55 27.49 -10.45
C GLY A 150 9.88 27.34 -8.96
N SER A 151 10.15 26.10 -8.55
CA SER A 151 10.43 25.71 -7.16
C SER A 151 11.40 26.69 -6.48
N ALA A 152 10.96 27.39 -5.43
CA ALA A 152 11.88 28.10 -4.54
C ALA A 152 12.80 27.06 -3.89
N MET A 153 14.11 27.32 -3.85
CA MET A 153 15.17 26.46 -3.28
C MET A 153 14.83 25.81 -1.92
N VAL A 154 13.91 26.39 -1.15
CA VAL A 154 13.39 25.87 0.13
C VAL A 154 12.59 24.56 -0.03
N GLY A 155 11.86 24.37 -1.14
CA GLY A 155 11.09 23.14 -1.40
C GLY A 155 11.96 21.94 -1.77
N GLN A 156 13.15 22.18 -2.34
CA GLN A 156 14.05 21.12 -2.80
C GLN A 156 14.78 20.44 -1.63
N VAL A 157 15.18 21.21 -0.60
CA VAL A 157 15.84 20.67 0.61
C VAL A 157 14.87 19.86 1.48
N SER A 158 13.57 20.20 1.48
CA SER A 158 12.55 19.42 2.22
C SER A 158 12.14 18.12 1.53
N ALA A 159 12.24 18.02 0.20
CA ALA A 159 11.96 16.78 -0.53
C ALA A 159 13.03 15.72 -0.27
N GLU A 160 14.30 16.11 -0.33
CA GLU A 160 15.46 15.22 -0.09
C GLU A 160 15.51 14.70 1.36
N LYS A 161 15.12 15.53 2.33
CA LYS A 161 15.09 15.15 3.76
C LYS A 161 13.95 14.18 4.10
N LYS A 162 12.88 14.14 3.30
CA LYS A 162 11.72 13.28 3.56
C LYS A 162 11.92 11.86 3.02
N GLU A 163 12.72 11.69 1.97
CA GLU A 163 13.10 10.37 1.45
C GLU A 163 14.16 9.68 2.33
N SER A 164 15.13 10.42 2.88
CA SER A 164 16.13 9.84 3.79
C SER A 164 15.56 9.41 5.15
N GLY A 165 14.43 9.98 5.59
CA GLY A 165 13.75 9.64 6.85
C GLY A 165 12.77 8.46 6.75
N ALA A 166 12.47 7.98 5.54
CA ALA A 166 11.59 6.81 5.31
C ALA A 166 12.36 5.48 5.18
N ALA A 167 13.69 5.52 5.31
CA ALA A 167 14.59 4.38 5.25
C ALA A 167 15.12 3.93 6.63
N GLN A 168 14.46 4.34 7.73
CA GLN A 168 14.76 3.89 9.10
C GLN A 168 13.53 3.33 9.80
#